data_AF-A0A3D1CZ15-F1
#
_entry.id   AF-A0A3D1CZ15-F1
#
_cell.length_a   1.000
_cell.length_b   1.000
_cell.length_c   1.000
_cell.angle_alpha   90.00
_cell.angle_beta   90.00
_cell.angle_gamma   90.00
#
_symmetry.space_group_name_H-M   'P 1'
#
loop_
_entity.id
_entity.type
_entity.pdbx_description
1 polymer ?
#
loop_
_entity_poly.entity_id
_entity_poly.type
_entity_poly.pdbx_seq_one_letter_code
_entity_poly.pdbx_strand_id
1 'polypeptide(L)' 'YMQLNKATLTDVLKKIGRYYNIEFNYDAALNLQDQTCSGKLFLSDNLNDVLESFSKMTFLEYITMNDGVIYIDRPGKL' A
#
# COMPACT_ATOMS: atom_id res chain seq x y z
N TYR A 1 11.80 0.74 9.95
CA TYR A 1 10.37 1.12 10.01
C TYR A 1 10.19 2.51 9.38
N MET A 2 8.99 2.83 8.92
CA MET A 2 8.60 4.13 8.38
C MET A 2 7.72 4.86 9.40
N GLN A 3 8.09 6.10 9.74
CA GLN A 3 7.23 6.98 10.54
C GLN A 3 6.33 7.78 9.59
N LEU A 4 5.02 7.68 9.79
CA LEU A 4 4.00 8.32 8.96
C LEU A 4 3.31 9.41 9.77
N ASN A 5 3.30 10.63 9.23
CA ASN A 5 2.61 11.78 9.81
C ASN A 5 1.74 12.41 8.73
N LYS A 6 0.45 12.04 8.70
CA LYS A 6 -0.49 12.41 7.64
C LYS A 6 0.12 12.24 6.23
N ALA A 7 0.86 11.15 6.04
CA ALA A 7 1.49 10.86 4.76
C ALA A 7 0.42 10.43 3.75
N THR A 8 0.51 10.93 2.52
CA THR A 8 -0.42 10.50 1.45
C THR A 8 -0.23 9.01 1.17
N LEU A 9 -1.30 8.30 0.84
CA LEU A 9 -1.19 6.86 0.58
C LEU A 9 -0.29 6.59 -0.64
N THR A 10 -0.32 7.46 -1.64
CA THR A 10 0.56 7.38 -2.83
C THR A 10 2.04 7.52 -2.47
N ASP A 11 2.41 8.41 -1.54
CA ASP A 11 3.81 8.55 -1.10
C ASP A 11 4.30 7.33 -0.32
N VAL A 12 3.42 6.73 0.49
CA VAL A 12 3.72 5.50 1.21
C VAL A 12 3.87 4.33 0.24
N LEU A 13 2.94 4.16 -0.69
CA LEU A 13 2.99 3.13 -1.73
C LEU A 13 4.25 3.26 -2.62
N LYS A 14 4.63 4.47 -3.02
CA LYS A 14 5.89 4.71 -3.77
C LYS A 14 7.12 4.25 -2.97
N LYS A 15 7.15 4.48 -1.66
CA LYS A 15 8.26 4.05 -0.80
C LYS A 15 8.30 2.52 -0.66
N ILE A 16 7.16 1.89 -0.43
CA ILE A 16 7.04 0.42 -0.40
C ILE A 16 7.49 -0.16 -1.75
N GLY A 17 6.99 0.39 -2.86
CA GLY A 17 7.31 -0.07 -4.21
C GLY A 17 8.80 -0.05 -4.50
N ARG A 18 9.48 1.05 -4.15
CA ARG A 18 10.94 1.16 -4.29
C ARG A 18 11.71 0.20 -3.40
N TYR A 19 11.23 -0.04 -2.17
CA TYR A 19 11.94 -0.90 -1.22
C TYR A 19 11.90 -2.38 -1.65
N TYR A 20 10.77 -2.85 -2.18
CA TYR A 20 10.59 -4.25 -2.60
C TYR A 20 10.75 -4.47 -4.11
N ASN A 21 11.04 -3.42 -4.88
CA ASN A 21 11.11 -3.47 -6.34
C ASN A 21 9.81 -4.00 -6.98
N ILE A 22 8.69 -3.40 -6.60
CA ILE A 22 7.33 -3.71 -7.09
C ILE A 22 6.61 -2.47 -7.59
N GLU A 23 5.59 -2.67 -8.41
CA GLU A 23 4.70 -1.63 -8.92
C GLU A 23 3.28 -1.79 -8.34
N PHE A 24 2.62 -0.67 -8.08
CA PHE A 24 1.23 -0.63 -7.61
C PHE A 24 0.32 -0.05 -8.68
N ASN A 25 -0.71 -0.80 -9.06
CA ASN A 25 -1.75 -0.40 -9.99
C ASN A 25 -3.10 -0.29 -9.27
N TYR A 26 -3.89 0.70 -9.65
CA TYR A 26 -5.21 0.94 -9.06
C TYR A 26 -6.06 1.87 -9.92
N ASP A 27 -7.38 1.76 -9.77
CA ASP A 27 -8.32 2.66 -10.42
C ASP A 27 -8.24 4.08 -9.82
N ALA A 28 -8.30 5.11 -10.68
CA ALA A 28 -8.29 6.50 -10.27
C ALA A 28 -9.41 6.86 -9.28
N ALA A 29 -10.56 6.18 -9.35
CA ALA A 29 -11.69 6.33 -8.44
C ALA A 29 -11.37 6.01 -6.98
N LEU A 30 -10.25 5.32 -6.70
CA LEU A 30 -9.79 5.13 -5.32
C LEU A 30 -9.29 6.42 -4.67
N ASN A 31 -8.95 7.47 -5.42
CA ASN A 31 -8.50 8.78 -4.91
C ASN A 31 -7.42 8.68 -3.82
N LEU A 32 -6.42 7.80 -4.01
CA LEU A 32 -5.41 7.51 -2.99
C LEU A 32 -4.50 8.72 -2.68
N GLN A 33 -4.38 9.68 -3.60
CA GLN A 33 -3.57 10.89 -3.42
C GLN A 33 -4.13 11.82 -2.33
N ASP A 34 -5.46 11.84 -2.15
CA ASP A 34 -6.15 12.69 -1.18
C ASP A 34 -6.34 12.02 0.19
N GLN A 35 -6.01 10.73 0.27
CA GLN A 35 -6.07 9.97 1.51
C GLN A 35 -4.73 9.98 2.22
N THR A 36 -4.78 10.02 3.55
CA THR A 36 -3.59 10.01 4.38
C THR A 36 -3.67 8.96 5.47
N CYS A 37 -2.50 8.48 5.90
CA CYS A 37 -2.38 7.64 7.08
C CYS A 37 -1.30 8.17 8.02
N SER A 38 -1.39 7.79 9.29
CA SER A 38 -0.43 8.13 10.33
C SER A 38 -0.10 6.89 11.16
N GLY A 39 1.08 6.87 11.76
CA GLY A 39 1.52 5.76 12.60
C GLY A 39 2.92 5.29 12.24
N LYS A 40 3.22 4.03 12.55
CA LYS A 40 4.49 3.38 12.21
C LYS A 40 4.19 2.15 11.37
N LEU A 41 4.81 2.07 10.20
CA LEU A 41 4.78 0.88 9.36
C LEU A 41 6.14 0.17 9.46
N PHE A 42 6.17 -1.06 9.97
CA PHE A 42 7.39 -1.85 9.98
C PHE A 42 7.64 -2.40 8.57
N LEU A 43 8.86 -2.24 8.05
CA LEU A 43 9.27 -2.79 6.76
C LEU A 43 10.04 -4.09 7.04
N SER A 44 9.32 -5.21 7.11
CA SER A 44 9.89 -6.55 7.29
C SER A 44 10.49 -7.08 5.99
N ASP A 45 11.27 -8.15 6.05
CA ASP A 45 11.80 -8.77 4.83
C ASP A 45 10.70 -9.41 3.97
N ASN A 46 9.61 -9.87 4.60
CA ASN A 46 8.44 -10.39 3.92
C ASN A 46 7.46 -9.27 3.55
N LEU A 47 7.31 -9.03 2.24
CA LEU A 47 6.38 -8.06 1.67
C LEU A 47 4.94 -8.29 2.14
N ASN A 48 4.49 -9.54 2.26
CA ASN A 48 3.11 -9.84 2.66
C ASN A 48 2.78 -9.30 4.05
N ASP A 49 3.72 -9.38 5.00
CA ASP A 49 3.53 -8.86 6.35
C ASP A 49 3.40 -7.32 6.36
N VAL A 50 4.13 -6.65 5.46
CA VAL A 50 4.03 -5.20 5.26
C VAL A 50 2.69 -4.82 4.64
N LEU A 51 2.26 -5.53 3.60
CA LEU A 51 0.97 -5.28 2.95
C LEU A 51 -0.20 -5.58 3.88
N GLU A 52 -0.14 -6.64 4.69
CA GLU A 52 -1.17 -6.94 5.70
C GLU A 52 -1.23 -5.84 6.76
N SER A 53 -0.07 -5.40 7.26
CA SER A 53 -0.01 -4.29 8.21
C SER A 53 -0.56 -3.00 7.62
N PHE A 54 -0.20 -2.70 6.36
CA PHE A 54 -0.66 -1.49 5.68
C PHE A 54 -2.14 -1.57 5.29
N SER A 55 -2.65 -2.76 4.96
CA SER A 55 -4.08 -3.03 4.77
C SER A 55 -4.87 -2.70 6.04
N LYS A 56 -4.43 -3.17 7.21
CA LYS A 56 -5.07 -2.84 8.50
C LYS A 56 -5.10 -1.33 8.80
N MET A 57 -4.10 -0.58 8.32
CA MET A 57 -4.02 0.87 8.51
C MET A 57 -4.93 1.66 7.56
N THR A 58 -5.25 1.11 6.38
CA THR A 58 -5.83 1.87 5.25
C THR A 58 -7.13 1.28 4.70
N PHE A 59 -7.49 0.07 5.12
CA PHE A 59 -8.59 -0.73 4.59
C PHE A 59 -8.49 -0.98 3.07
N LEU A 60 -7.26 -0.99 2.54
CA LEU A 60 -6.97 -1.39 1.17
C LEU A 60 -6.71 -2.90 1.10
N GLU A 61 -7.12 -3.52 0.01
CA GLU A 61 -6.80 -4.90 -0.34
C GLU A 61 -5.75 -4.93 -1.44
N TYR A 62 -4.89 -5.93 -1.39
CA TYR A 62 -3.75 -6.08 -2.31
C TYR A 62 -3.83 -7.44 -2.99
N ILE A 63 -3.91 -7.43 -4.31
CA ILE A 63 -3.94 -8.63 -5.14
C ILE A 63 -2.61 -8.68 -5.89
N THR A 64 -1.82 -9.71 -5.59
CA THR A 64 -0.56 -9.95 -6.30
C THR A 64 -0.91 -10.49 -7.69
N MET A 65 -0.45 -9.77 -8.72
CA MET A 65 -0.53 -10.20 -10.11
C MET A 65 0.80 -10.90 -10.47
N ASN A 66 1.14 -10.95 -11.76
CA ASN A 66 2.43 -11.48 -12.21
C ASN A 66 3.52 -10.39 -12.18
N ASP A 67 4.78 -10.80 -12.13
CA ASP A 67 5.98 -9.97 -12.37
C ASP A 67 6.12 -8.72 -11.47
N GLY A 68 5.81 -8.85 -10.17
CA GLY A 68 6.04 -7.76 -9.21
C GLY A 68 5.01 -6.63 -9.29
N VAL A 69 3.88 -6.87 -9.95
CA VAL A 69 2.75 -5.93 -9.99
C VAL A 69 1.73 -6.29 -8.92
N ILE A 70 1.30 -5.29 -8.16
CA ILE A 70 0.24 -5.42 -7.16
C ILE A 70 -0.93 -4.52 -7.55
N TYR A 71 -2.11 -5.11 -7.66
CA TYR A 71 -3.33 -4.36 -7.82
C TYR A 71 -3.94 -4.02 -6.47
N ILE A 72 -4.39 -2.78 -6.30
CA ILE A 72 -5.03 -2.30 -5.07
C ILE A 72 -6.53 -2.12 -5.30
N ASP A 73 -7.33 -2.62 -4.37
CA ASP A 73 -8.78 -2.37 -4.33
C ASP A 73 -9.26 -2.12 -2.89
N ARG A 74 -10.57 -2.01 -2.70
CA ARG A 74 -11.24 -1.98 -1.40
C ARG A 74 -12.10 -3.23 -1.19
N PRO A 75 -12.31 -3.64 0.07
CA PRO A 75 -13.18 -4.76 0.41
C PRO A 75 -14.58 -4.60 -0.18
N GLY A 76 -15.12 -5.68 -0.75
CA GLY A 76 -16.50 -5.74 -1.25
C GLY A 76 -16.74 -5.18 -2.65
N LYS A 77 -15.68 -5.01 -3.46
CA LYS A 77 -15.76 -4.53 -4.85
C LYS A 77 -15.62 -5.62 -5.93
N LEU A 78 -15.68 -6.90 -5.56
CA LEU A 78 -15.72 -8.04 -6.49
C LEU A 78 -17.09 -8.72 -6.51
#